data_AF-A0A800D9T5-F1
#
_entry.id   AF-A0A800D9T5-F1
#
_cell.length_a   1.000
_cell.length_b   1.000
_cell.length_c   1.000
_cell.angle_alpha   90.00
_cell.angle_beta   90.00
_cell.angle_gamma   90.00
#
_symmetry.space_group_name_H-M   'P 1'
#
loop_
_entity.id
_entity.type
_entity.pdbx_description
1 polymer ?
#
loop_
_entity_poly.entity_id
_entity_poly.type
_entity_poly.pdbx_seq_one_letter_code
_entity_poly.pdbx_strand_id
1 'polypeptide(L)'
;MPPGRIRPAAVAGSWYPDDPDELAAMIDELLAAVAPVDGEPIGLILPHAGYVFSGPVAACGFKQLEGVEYDVAVIVGSDHQAPLSQPISVWAEGGFETPLGVVPVDVELAQALVETDPRITFDPAAHEREHPIEIELPF
;
A
#
# COMPACT_ATOMS: atom_id res chain seq x y z
N MET A 1 -13.50 9.53 -8.31
CA MET A 1 -13.53 8.91 -6.97
C MET A 1 -14.25 7.57 -7.10
N PRO A 2 -13.62 6.45 -6.74
CA PRO A 2 -14.30 5.17 -6.67
C PRO A 2 -15.45 5.27 -5.65
N PRO A 3 -16.63 4.67 -5.91
CA PRO A 3 -17.70 4.62 -4.93
C PRO A 3 -17.25 3.81 -3.71
N GLY A 4 -17.58 4.29 -2.50
CA GLY A 4 -17.24 3.61 -1.24
C GLY A 4 -16.43 4.48 -0.27
N ARG A 5 -16.04 3.90 0.86
CA ARG A 5 -15.24 4.56 1.90
C ARG A 5 -13.79 4.76 1.44
N ILE A 6 -13.26 5.96 1.64
CA ILE A 6 -11.83 6.22 1.54
C ILE A 6 -11.22 6.04 2.93
N ARG A 7 -10.21 5.18 3.06
CA ARG A 7 -9.43 5.05 4.29
C ARG A 7 -8.46 6.23 4.36
N PRO A 8 -8.55 7.11 5.37
CA PRO A 8 -7.60 8.20 5.53
C PRO A 8 -6.17 7.69 5.75
N ALA A 9 -5.17 8.49 5.40
CA ALA A 9 -3.80 8.21 5.77
C ALA A 9 -3.66 8.28 7.31
N ALA A 10 -3.24 7.18 7.94
CA ALA A 10 -3.11 7.07 9.38
C ALA A 10 -1.71 7.47 9.88
N VAL A 11 -0.70 7.42 9.01
CA VAL A 11 0.71 7.64 9.40
C VAL A 11 1.44 8.73 8.60
N ALA A 12 0.76 9.41 7.67
CA ALA A 12 1.26 10.64 7.03
C ALA A 12 1.66 11.69 8.09
N GLY A 13 2.78 12.39 7.85
CA GLY A 13 3.36 13.38 8.76
C GLY A 13 4.13 12.78 9.94
N SER A 14 4.17 11.45 10.09
CA SER A 14 4.92 10.78 11.16
C SER A 14 5.82 9.65 10.67
N TRP A 15 5.41 8.88 9.67
CA TRP A 15 6.21 7.81 9.09
C TRP A 15 6.77 8.17 7.70
N TYR A 16 6.09 9.06 6.99
CA TYR A 16 6.50 9.69 5.75
C TYR A 16 5.91 11.12 5.72
N PRO A 17 6.45 12.06 4.90
CA PRO A 17 5.95 13.43 4.81
C PRO A 17 4.45 13.52 4.48
N ASP A 18 3.72 14.44 5.10
CA ASP A 18 2.32 14.75 4.75
C ASP A 18 2.20 15.80 3.64
N ASP A 19 3.26 16.58 3.40
CA ASP A 19 3.34 17.49 2.26
C ASP A 19 3.57 16.69 0.96
N PRO A 20 2.73 16.87 -0.07
CA PRO A 20 2.81 16.08 -1.31
C PRO A 20 4.09 16.37 -2.12
N ASP A 21 4.59 17.61 -2.10
CA ASP A 21 5.79 17.97 -2.86
C ASP A 21 7.04 17.39 -2.18
N GLU A 22 7.09 17.42 -0.84
CA GLU A 22 8.16 16.77 -0.05
C GLU A 22 8.15 15.25 -0.23
N LEU A 23 6.97 14.63 -0.17
CA LEU A 23 6.82 13.18 -0.32
C LEU A 23 7.25 12.72 -1.72
N ALA A 24 6.78 13.40 -2.77
CA ALA A 24 7.14 13.08 -4.15
C ALA A 24 8.65 13.22 -4.38
N ALA A 25 9.25 14.32 -3.92
CA ALA A 25 10.69 14.54 -4.05
C ALA A 25 11.53 13.48 -3.33
N MET A 26 11.09 13.06 -2.13
CA MET A 26 11.74 11.99 -1.38
C MET A 26 11.68 10.66 -2.14
N ILE A 27 10.52 10.29 -2.67
CA ILE A 27 10.35 9.03 -3.42
C ILE A 27 11.18 9.04 -4.71
N ASP A 28 11.15 10.15 -5.46
CA ASP A 28 11.94 10.32 -6.68
C ASP A 28 13.45 10.17 -6.39
N GLU A 29 13.95 10.77 -5.31
CA GLU A 29 15.36 10.63 -4.89
C GLU A 29 15.71 9.18 -4.55
N LEU A 30 14.83 8.50 -3.79
CA LEU A 30 15.03 7.10 -3.41
C LEU A 30 15.04 6.18 -4.63
N LEU A 31 14.11 6.35 -5.57
CA LEU A 31 14.03 5.56 -6.80
C LEU A 31 15.22 5.84 -7.75
N ALA A 32 15.68 7.10 -7.84
CA ALA A 32 16.82 7.48 -8.67
C ALA A 32 18.15 6.89 -8.18
N ALA A 33 18.27 6.55 -6.90
CA ALA A 33 19.45 5.93 -6.32
C ALA A 33 19.58 4.42 -6.65
N VAL A 34 18.56 3.80 -7.23
CA VAL A 34 18.50 2.37 -7.50
C VAL A 34 18.64 2.11 -9.00
N ALA A 35 19.52 1.17 -9.36
CA ALA A 35 19.62 0.68 -10.73
C ALA A 35 18.58 -0.44 -10.96
N PRO A 36 17.88 -0.45 -12.11
CA PRO A 36 17.01 -1.57 -12.45
C PRO A 36 17.83 -2.85 -12.70
N VAL A 37 17.23 -3.99 -12.42
CA VAL A 37 17.78 -5.32 -12.74
C VAL A 37 16.96 -5.98 -13.85
N ASP A 38 17.58 -6.95 -14.54
CA ASP A 38 16.88 -7.69 -15.59
C ASP A 38 15.75 -8.56 -15.01
N GLY A 39 14.57 -8.46 -15.62
CA GLY A 39 13.41 -9.30 -15.29
C GLY A 39 12.13 -8.49 -15.16
N GLU A 40 11.02 -9.22 -15.01
CA GLU A 40 9.70 -8.65 -14.76
C GLU A 40 9.17 -9.26 -13.45
N PRO A 41 9.24 -8.53 -12.33
CA PRO A 41 8.81 -9.05 -11.04
C PRO A 41 7.31 -9.40 -11.06
N ILE A 42 6.93 -10.53 -10.49
CA ILE A 42 5.51 -10.88 -10.24
C ILE A 42 5.13 -10.68 -8.75
N GLY A 43 6.05 -10.16 -7.95
CA GLY A 43 5.87 -9.91 -6.52
C GLY A 43 7.11 -9.32 -5.88
N LEU A 44 6.89 -8.54 -4.82
CA LEU A 44 7.92 -7.90 -4.02
C LEU A 44 7.77 -8.30 -2.55
N ILE A 45 8.88 -8.29 -1.80
CA ILE A 45 8.89 -8.39 -0.34
C ILE A 45 9.56 -7.12 0.16
N LEU A 46 8.79 -6.27 0.83
CA LEU A 46 9.18 -4.91 1.20
C LEU A 46 9.14 -4.71 2.72
N PRO A 47 10.02 -3.88 3.28
CA PRO A 47 9.98 -3.52 4.69
C PRO A 47 9.04 -2.32 4.94
N HIS A 48 8.16 -2.43 5.94
CA HIS A 48 7.14 -1.42 6.21
C HIS A 48 7.45 -0.47 7.39
N ALA A 49 8.72 -0.10 7.61
CA ALA A 49 9.09 0.93 8.60
C ALA A 49 8.77 2.36 8.08
N GLY A 50 9.05 3.39 8.89
CA GLY A 50 9.03 4.78 8.38
C GLY A 50 10.11 5.01 7.33
N TYR A 51 9.88 5.92 6.37
CA TYR A 51 10.68 6.08 5.14
C TYR A 51 12.16 6.38 5.40
N VAL A 52 12.47 7.07 6.49
CA VAL A 52 13.86 7.31 6.93
C VAL A 52 14.64 6.01 7.16
N PHE A 53 13.94 4.90 7.48
CA PHE A 53 14.55 3.60 7.76
C PHE A 53 14.34 2.61 6.61
N SER A 54 13.11 2.43 6.14
CA SER A 54 12.77 1.42 5.12
C SER A 54 12.82 1.94 3.69
N GLY A 55 12.64 3.24 3.46
CA GLY A 55 12.48 3.85 2.14
C GLY A 55 13.58 3.44 1.15
N PRO A 56 14.88 3.51 1.51
CA PRO A 56 15.96 3.06 0.62
C PRO A 56 15.85 1.59 0.19
N VAL A 57 15.33 0.72 1.06
CA VAL A 57 15.16 -0.71 0.76
C VAL A 57 13.86 -0.96 -0.02
N ALA A 58 12.79 -0.25 0.31
CA ALA A 58 11.53 -0.32 -0.45
C ALA A 58 11.75 0.12 -1.91
N ALA A 59 12.50 1.21 -2.13
CA ALA A 59 12.87 1.70 -3.45
C ALA A 59 13.64 0.66 -4.28
N CYS A 60 14.46 -0.20 -3.66
CA CYS A 60 15.12 -1.31 -4.36
C CYS A 60 14.12 -2.25 -5.03
N GLY A 61 12.93 -2.45 -4.45
CA GLY A 61 11.84 -3.25 -5.01
C GLY A 61 10.99 -2.48 -6.02
N PHE A 62 10.50 -1.31 -5.64
CA PHE A 62 9.61 -0.49 -6.49
C PHE A 62 10.27 -0.05 -7.80
N LYS A 63 11.57 0.25 -7.80
CA LYS A 63 12.33 0.57 -9.02
C LYS A 63 12.22 -0.51 -10.10
N GLN A 64 12.01 -1.77 -9.70
CA GLN A 64 11.95 -2.90 -10.62
C GLN A 64 10.59 -3.03 -11.32
N LEU A 65 9.60 -2.23 -10.92
CA LEU A 65 8.28 -2.16 -11.56
C LEU A 65 8.22 -1.11 -12.68
N GLU A 66 9.25 -0.25 -12.80
CA GLU A 66 9.26 0.80 -13.84
C GLU A 66 9.22 0.20 -15.25
N GLY A 67 8.27 0.68 -16.06
CA GLY A 67 8.10 0.23 -17.43
C GLY A 67 7.39 -1.12 -17.58
N VAL A 68 6.92 -1.70 -16.48
CA VAL A 68 6.05 -2.88 -16.47
C VAL A 68 4.61 -2.45 -16.19
N GLU A 69 3.66 -3.05 -16.90
CA GLU A 69 2.23 -2.78 -16.69
C GLU A 69 1.59 -3.94 -15.91
N TYR A 70 0.89 -3.60 -14.84
CA TYR A 70 0.10 -4.55 -14.04
C TYR A 70 -1.34 -4.07 -13.97
N ASP A 71 -2.30 -5.00 -14.07
CA ASP A 71 -3.72 -4.65 -13.95
C ASP A 71 -4.10 -4.33 -12.50
N VAL A 72 -3.61 -5.13 -11.54
CA VAL A 72 -3.92 -5.01 -10.11
C VAL A 72 -2.73 -5.45 -9.25
N ALA A 73 -2.42 -4.68 -8.20
CA ALA A 73 -1.49 -5.07 -7.15
C ALA A 73 -2.24 -5.57 -5.91
N VAL A 74 -1.84 -6.72 -5.37
CA VAL A 74 -2.38 -7.25 -4.10
C VAL A 74 -1.33 -7.06 -3.01
N ILE A 75 -1.63 -6.20 -2.04
CA ILE A 75 -0.73 -5.89 -0.92
C ILE A 75 -1.21 -6.66 0.32
N VAL A 76 -0.32 -7.44 0.91
CA VAL A 76 -0.61 -8.27 2.09
C VAL A 76 0.25 -7.81 3.25
N GLY A 77 -0.39 -7.31 4.31
CA GLY A 77 0.26 -6.90 5.55
C GLY A 77 -0.15 -7.79 6.73
N SER A 78 0.67 -7.81 7.78
CA SER A 78 0.31 -8.40 9.07
C SER A 78 -0.29 -7.35 10.01
N ASP A 79 -1.18 -7.77 10.90
CA ASP A 79 -1.67 -6.89 11.97
C ASP A 79 -0.56 -6.62 13.00
N HIS A 80 -0.43 -5.37 13.43
CA HIS A 80 0.47 -4.93 14.50
C HIS A 80 -0.30 -4.40 15.71
N GLN A 81 -1.57 -4.03 15.54
CA GLN A 81 -2.41 -3.52 16.62
C GLN A 81 -3.88 -3.91 16.46
N ALA A 82 -4.63 -3.81 17.56
CA ALA A 82 -6.05 -4.11 17.58
C ALA A 82 -6.89 -2.99 16.91
N PRO A 83 -8.06 -3.34 16.32
CA PRO A 83 -8.60 -4.69 16.19
C PRO A 83 -7.84 -5.51 15.13
N LEU A 84 -7.68 -6.81 15.40
CA LEU A 84 -6.99 -7.74 14.50
C LEU A 84 -7.94 -8.26 13.42
N SER A 85 -7.40 -8.53 12.23
CA SER A 85 -8.04 -9.27 11.16
C SER A 85 -8.49 -10.65 11.66
N GLN A 86 -9.76 -11.01 11.47
CA GLN A 86 -10.29 -12.30 11.94
C GLN A 86 -10.90 -13.15 10.81
N PRO A 87 -10.16 -14.15 10.28
CA PRO A 87 -8.69 -14.26 10.29
C PRO A 87 -8.01 -13.40 9.23
N ILE A 88 -8.72 -12.96 8.19
CA ILE A 88 -8.19 -12.12 7.10
C ILE A 88 -9.20 -11.01 6.85
N SER A 89 -8.74 -9.77 6.81
CA SER A 89 -9.53 -8.62 6.40
C SER A 89 -9.02 -8.06 5.07
N VAL A 90 -9.90 -7.88 4.09
CA VAL A 90 -9.61 -7.18 2.84
C VAL A 90 -10.41 -5.90 2.79
N TRP A 91 -9.79 -4.78 2.44
CA TRP A 91 -10.52 -3.53 2.20
C TRP A 91 -11.25 -3.63 0.85
N ALA A 92 -12.58 -3.66 0.86
CA ALA A 92 -13.38 -4.08 -0.30
C ALA A 92 -14.29 -2.98 -0.90
N GLU A 93 -13.96 -1.70 -0.66
CA GLU A 93 -14.68 -0.55 -1.22
C GLU A 93 -13.77 0.67 -1.36
N GLY A 94 -14.12 1.62 -2.24
CA GLY A 94 -13.45 2.92 -2.31
C GLY A 94 -11.93 2.84 -2.57
N GLY A 95 -11.12 3.29 -1.61
CA GLY A 95 -9.66 3.38 -1.78
C GLY A 95 -8.93 3.84 -0.52
N PHE A 96 -7.63 4.05 -0.65
CA PHE A 96 -6.75 4.52 0.42
C PHE A 96 -6.25 5.92 0.07
N GLU A 97 -6.40 6.86 0.99
CA GLU A 97 -5.83 8.19 0.84
C GLU A 97 -4.32 8.17 1.12
N THR A 98 -3.57 8.88 0.30
CA THR A 98 -2.17 9.25 0.51
C THR A 98 -2.03 10.75 0.24
N PRO A 99 -0.93 11.40 0.65
CA PRO A 99 -0.67 12.78 0.25
C PRO A 99 -0.61 12.99 -1.27
N LEU A 100 -0.20 11.97 -2.04
CA LEU A 100 -0.13 12.03 -3.50
C LEU A 100 -1.48 11.78 -4.20
N GLY A 101 -2.52 11.45 -3.43
CA GLY A 101 -3.87 11.18 -3.92
C GLY A 101 -4.44 9.87 -3.41
N VAL A 102 -5.62 9.52 -3.90
CA VAL A 102 -6.31 8.27 -3.53
C VAL A 102 -5.83 7.14 -4.42
N VAL A 103 -5.31 6.07 -3.81
CA VAL A 103 -5.08 4.79 -4.47
C VAL A 103 -6.40 4.02 -4.50
N PRO A 104 -7.00 3.80 -5.68
CA PRO A 104 -8.27 3.10 -5.79
C PRO A 104 -8.11 1.62 -5.48
N VAL A 105 -9.10 1.03 -4.83
CA VAL A 105 -9.19 -0.42 -4.65
C VAL A 105 -9.92 -1.01 -5.85
N ASP A 106 -9.43 -2.14 -6.35
CA ASP A 106 -10.21 -2.98 -7.25
C ASP A 106 -11.35 -3.65 -6.45
N VAL A 107 -12.50 -2.98 -6.43
CA VAL A 107 -13.67 -3.39 -5.65
C VAL A 107 -14.24 -4.71 -6.15
N GLU A 108 -14.19 -4.98 -7.46
CA GLU A 108 -14.69 -6.23 -8.02
C GLU A 108 -13.84 -7.41 -7.55
N LEU A 109 -12.51 -7.28 -7.65
CA LEU A 109 -11.59 -8.30 -7.17
C LEU A 109 -11.68 -8.49 -5.65
N ALA A 110 -11.71 -7.39 -4.88
CA ALA A 110 -11.77 -7.47 -3.43
C ALA A 110 -13.07 -8.13 -2.94
N GLN A 111 -14.20 -7.84 -3.58
CA GLN A 111 -15.48 -8.50 -3.27
C GLN A 111 -15.45 -9.98 -3.66
N ALA A 112 -14.88 -10.32 -4.83
CA ALA A 112 -14.71 -11.71 -5.23
C ALA A 112 -13.85 -12.52 -4.22
N LEU A 113 -12.83 -11.89 -3.63
CA LEU A 113 -12.04 -12.53 -2.56
C LEU A 113 -12.87 -12.83 -1.31
N VAL A 114 -13.72 -11.88 -0.87
CA VAL A 114 -14.65 -12.08 0.27
C VAL A 114 -15.64 -13.21 -0.02
N GLU A 115 -16.15 -13.30 -1.25
CA GLU A 115 -17.10 -14.35 -1.64
C GLU A 115 -16.46 -15.74 -1.77
N THR A 116 -15.15 -15.80 -2.01
CA THR A 116 -14.43 -17.06 -2.26
C THR A 116 -14.22 -17.88 -0.99
N ASP A 117 -14.01 -17.26 0.17
CA ASP A 117 -13.72 -17.96 1.42
C ASP A 117 -14.30 -17.22 2.63
N PRO A 118 -15.09 -17.88 3.51
CA PRO A 118 -15.68 -17.24 4.70
C PRO A 118 -14.66 -16.72 5.71
N ARG A 119 -13.38 -17.06 5.57
CA ARG A 119 -12.26 -16.53 6.35
C ARG A 119 -11.81 -15.14 5.91
N ILE A 120 -12.18 -14.70 4.71
CA ILE A 120 -11.86 -13.38 4.18
C ILE A 120 -13.09 -12.52 4.39
N THR A 121 -12.95 -11.47 5.19
CA THR A 121 -14.05 -10.56 5.51
C THR A 121 -13.67 -9.13 5.17
N PHE A 122 -14.66 -8.27 4.99
CA PHE A 122 -14.45 -6.83 4.96
C PHE A 122 -14.66 -6.27 6.37
N ASP A 123 -13.57 -6.04 7.10
CA ASP A 123 -13.58 -5.38 8.40
C ASP A 123 -12.76 -4.08 8.34
N PRO A 124 -13.40 -2.91 8.10
CA PRO A 124 -12.71 -1.63 8.05
C PRO A 124 -11.90 -1.31 9.30
N ALA A 125 -12.39 -1.72 10.47
CA ALA A 125 -11.77 -1.35 11.75
C ALA A 125 -10.37 -1.95 11.88
N ALA A 126 -10.13 -3.13 11.29
CA ALA A 126 -8.81 -3.78 11.25
C ALA A 126 -7.79 -3.01 10.41
N HIS A 127 -8.24 -2.17 9.46
CA HIS A 127 -7.36 -1.39 8.59
C HIS A 127 -7.17 0.05 9.06
N GLU A 128 -8.17 0.66 9.69
CA GLU A 128 -8.26 2.11 9.94
C GLU A 128 -7.03 2.75 10.59
N ARG A 129 -6.29 2.01 11.41
CA ARG A 129 -5.08 2.52 12.08
C ARG A 129 -3.81 1.80 11.65
N GLU A 130 -3.93 0.72 10.89
CA GLU A 130 -2.83 -0.19 10.59
C GLU A 130 -1.97 0.35 9.45
N HIS A 131 -0.66 0.12 9.49
CA HIS A 131 0.32 0.84 8.67
C HIS A 131 1.02 0.04 7.55
N PRO A 132 1.17 -1.31 7.59
CA PRO A 132 2.01 -2.01 6.62
C PRO A 132 1.55 -1.88 5.18
N ILE A 133 0.24 -1.82 4.94
CA ILE A 133 -0.27 -1.58 3.59
C ILE A 133 -0.04 -0.12 3.20
N GLU A 134 -0.43 0.82 4.08
CA GLU A 134 -0.35 2.26 3.80
C GLU A 134 1.07 2.74 3.47
N ILE A 135 2.08 2.22 4.17
CA ILE A 135 3.49 2.61 3.98
C ILE A 135 3.97 2.38 2.54
N GLU A 136 3.44 1.36 1.86
CA GLU A 136 3.86 1.02 0.51
C GLU A 136 3.08 1.79 -0.57
N LEU A 137 1.96 2.45 -0.23
CA LEU A 137 1.06 3.07 -1.22
C LEU A 137 1.58 4.33 -1.92
N PRO A 138 2.40 5.20 -1.29
CA PRO A 138 2.92 6.37 -1.98
C PRO A 138 3.96 6.06 -3.07
N PHE A 139 4.65 4.92 -2.99
CA PHE A 139 5.63 4.47 -3.99
C PHE A 139 4.94 4.02 -5.29
#